data_AF-A0A3M7SUE8-F1
#
_entry.id   AF-A0A3M7SUE8-F1
#
_cell.length_a   1.000
_cell.length_b   1.000
_cell.length_c   1.000
_cell.angle_alpha   90.00
_cell.angle_beta   90.00
_cell.angle_gamma   90.00
#
_symmetry.space_group_name_H-M   'P 1'
#
loop_
_entity.id
_entity.type
_entity.pdbx_description
1 polymer ?
#
loop_
_entity_poly.entity_id
_entity_poly.type
_entity_poly.pdbx_seq_one_letter_code
_entity_poly.pdbx_strand_id
1 'polypeptide(L)'
;MISPGVANSSRPMTAPQQPVYQYIPILNREKTENNEFYWRDQVKNQIESNNRQVERSDAHIYVSKREDPLTNLREVLRNLSNSEAFRYMKQCRLMVAKLKKCWVDVNEEVKSLSKNKEYLESALDHIRKDLIINKETTDNRLHRPATEPNEDKVDDTLEFEKQTLLGLKRSLESLLKPVQEHLYKLDELRERVYKLGKERGVVTDLICQCLTQSMRSFDKAIANKNKPSQINTKLFKSQTTLFNNESLIDASQSSLIQIGPLSAFTAESVDIIREADVKIQEGRDLRLKSKLLIKDSIESAKQTSLIVNDQFLRKIEDTLLLSKNLNVSSSENRLAQNRAVRWQDLNNISHKYTLGPEKSTNLFTYERLDRPIVSNFQKHPGNQLPEAQEISKGSDLLNNSLVKSEQHIRTLKVIGKKMDQNAKEKEFQHSLDTSLLRRRRELADHRWVPEKYVKK
;
A
#
# COMPACT_ATOMS: atom_id res chain seq x y z
N MET A 1 -42.61 -69.46 51.50
CA MET A 1 -41.71 -70.36 52.24
C MET A 1 -40.83 -69.46 53.11
N ILE A 2 -41.27 -69.17 54.34
CA ILE A 2 -40.94 -69.90 55.59
C ILE A 2 -39.48 -69.65 56.01
N SER A 3 -39.38 -68.86 57.10
CA SER A 3 -38.31 -68.65 58.08
C SER A 3 -37.67 -69.96 58.64
N PRO A 4 -36.91 -69.96 59.75
CA PRO A 4 -35.79 -69.11 60.23
C PRO A 4 -34.58 -69.96 60.72
N GLY A 5 -33.53 -69.30 61.22
CA GLY A 5 -32.51 -69.94 62.07
C GLY A 5 -31.89 -68.95 63.05
N VAL A 6 -32.39 -68.97 64.29
CA VAL A 6 -31.97 -68.20 65.47
C VAL A 6 -30.83 -68.93 66.20
N ALA A 7 -29.82 -68.22 66.71
CA ALA A 7 -29.12 -68.61 67.94
C ALA A 7 -28.40 -67.42 68.61
N ASN A 8 -28.68 -67.27 69.91
CA ASN A 8 -28.16 -66.30 70.87
C ASN A 8 -26.71 -66.57 71.30
N SER A 9 -25.96 -65.52 71.66
CA SER A 9 -25.16 -65.52 72.90
C SER A 9 -24.67 -64.11 73.29
N SER A 10 -25.34 -63.54 74.30
CA SER A 10 -24.75 -62.99 75.54
C SER A 10 -23.61 -61.96 75.45
N ARG A 11 -23.96 -60.66 75.51
CA ARG A 11 -23.08 -59.57 75.95
C ARG A 11 -23.37 -59.23 77.43
N PRO A 12 -22.36 -59.09 78.31
CA PRO A 12 -22.58 -58.54 79.64
C PRO A 12 -22.68 -57.02 79.59
N MET A 13 -23.76 -56.49 80.18
CA MET A 13 -23.93 -55.08 80.50
C MET A 13 -23.16 -54.75 81.78
N THR A 14 -22.26 -53.77 81.73
CA THR A 14 -21.66 -53.18 82.93
C THR A 14 -22.54 -52.03 83.42
N ALA A 15 -22.87 -52.11 84.70
CA ALA A 15 -23.84 -51.31 85.43
C ALA A 15 -23.50 -49.80 85.54
N PRO A 16 -24.51 -48.95 85.74
CA PRO A 16 -24.32 -47.54 86.09
C PRO A 16 -23.94 -47.42 87.57
N GLN A 17 -22.80 -46.81 87.88
CA GLN A 17 -22.45 -46.47 89.26
C GLN A 17 -23.18 -45.20 89.70
N GLN A 18 -23.92 -45.35 90.80
CA GLN A 18 -24.66 -44.31 91.51
C GLN A 18 -23.72 -43.30 92.20
N PRO A 19 -24.18 -42.05 92.42
CA PRO A 19 -23.43 -41.06 93.20
C PRO A 19 -23.49 -41.40 94.70
N VAL A 20 -22.33 -41.58 95.32
CA VAL A 20 -22.20 -41.74 96.77
C VAL A 20 -22.40 -40.37 97.43
N TYR A 21 -23.56 -40.18 98.07
CA TYR A 21 -23.79 -39.09 99.03
C TYR A 21 -22.93 -39.33 100.28
N GLN A 22 -21.88 -38.54 100.45
CA GLN A 22 -21.12 -38.50 101.70
C GLN A 22 -21.76 -37.49 102.66
N TYR A 23 -22.21 -38.02 103.80
CA TYR A 23 -22.75 -37.32 104.95
C TYR A 23 -21.80 -36.23 105.48
N ILE A 24 -22.33 -35.02 105.70
CA ILE A 24 -21.67 -33.92 106.40
C ILE A 24 -21.93 -34.08 107.91
N PRO A 25 -20.91 -34.25 108.77
CA PRO A 25 -21.09 -34.22 110.21
C PRO A 25 -21.18 -32.77 110.72
N ILE A 26 -22.13 -32.58 111.62
CA ILE A 26 -22.51 -31.34 112.27
C ILE A 26 -21.39 -30.83 113.21
N LEU A 27 -21.25 -29.50 113.20
CA LEU A 27 -20.48 -28.63 114.10
C LEU A 27 -20.27 -29.16 115.53
N ASN A 28 -19.00 -29.20 115.95
CA ASN A 28 -18.62 -28.94 117.34
C ASN A 28 -17.67 -27.74 117.39
N ARG A 29 -18.14 -26.69 118.06
CA ARG A 29 -17.36 -25.53 118.52
C ARG A 29 -16.35 -26.01 119.53
N GLU A 30 -15.07 -25.71 119.30
CA GLU A 30 -14.12 -25.20 120.31
C GLU A 30 -12.74 -24.96 119.66
N LYS A 31 -12.15 -23.78 119.95
CA LYS A 31 -10.74 -23.38 119.70
C LYS A 31 -10.39 -22.96 118.26
N THR A 32 -10.55 -21.69 117.91
CA THR A 32 -9.54 -20.60 117.95
C THR A 32 -8.47 -20.66 116.83
N GLU A 33 -8.65 -19.76 115.86
CA GLU A 33 -7.61 -19.01 115.10
C GLU A 33 -6.74 -19.65 114.00
N ASN A 34 -6.84 -20.96 113.68
CA ASN A 34 -6.07 -21.55 112.56
C ASN A 34 -6.89 -21.99 111.33
N ASN A 35 -8.19 -21.68 111.28
CA ASN A 35 -9.08 -22.27 110.27
C ASN A 35 -9.16 -21.49 108.94
N GLU A 36 -8.73 -20.22 108.90
CA GLU A 36 -8.85 -19.38 107.69
C GLU A 36 -7.79 -19.72 106.63
N PHE A 37 -6.63 -20.23 107.05
CA PHE A 37 -5.57 -20.69 106.15
C PHE A 37 -5.86 -22.06 105.55
N TYR A 38 -6.55 -22.94 106.28
CA TYR A 38 -6.83 -24.31 105.85
C TYR A 38 -7.78 -24.39 104.65
N TRP A 39 -8.91 -23.67 104.68
CA TRP A 39 -9.84 -23.64 103.54
C TRP A 39 -9.26 -22.90 102.35
N ARG A 40 -8.46 -21.85 102.57
CA ARG A 40 -7.76 -21.13 101.50
C ARG A 40 -6.74 -22.01 100.79
N ASP A 41 -5.93 -22.78 101.52
CA ASP A 41 -4.98 -23.71 100.92
C ASP A 41 -5.69 -24.87 100.21
N GLN A 42 -6.80 -25.38 100.75
CA GLN A 42 -7.57 -26.43 100.10
C GLN A 42 -8.22 -25.95 98.78
N VAL A 43 -8.78 -24.74 98.77
CA VAL A 43 -9.34 -24.11 97.55
C VAL A 43 -8.23 -23.78 96.56
N LYS A 44 -7.09 -23.27 97.02
CA LYS A 44 -5.93 -22.99 96.17
C LYS A 44 -5.39 -24.26 95.52
N ASN A 45 -5.27 -25.36 96.28
CA ASN A 45 -4.88 -26.66 95.76
C ASN A 45 -5.90 -27.24 94.78
N GLN A 46 -7.21 -27.02 95.00
CA GLN A 46 -8.25 -27.39 94.03
C GLN A 46 -8.19 -26.55 92.75
N ILE A 47 -7.94 -25.25 92.85
CA ILE A 47 -7.75 -24.36 91.70
C ILE A 47 -6.50 -24.78 90.92
N GLU A 48 -5.39 -25.07 91.58
CA GLU A 48 -4.17 -25.56 90.94
C GLU A 48 -4.37 -26.93 90.29
N SER A 49 -5.12 -27.83 90.93
CA SER A 49 -5.47 -29.13 90.35
C SER A 49 -6.35 -28.97 89.10
N ASN A 50 -7.38 -28.12 89.17
CA ASN A 50 -8.25 -27.82 88.05
C ASN A 50 -7.48 -27.14 86.92
N ASN A 51 -6.58 -26.20 87.22
CA ASN A 51 -5.73 -25.55 86.21
C ASN A 51 -4.81 -26.56 85.54
N ARG A 52 -4.19 -27.48 86.30
CA ARG A 52 -3.40 -28.59 85.71
C ARG A 52 -4.25 -29.51 84.84
N GLN A 53 -5.53 -29.70 85.19
CA GLN A 53 -6.45 -30.53 84.41
C GLN A 53 -6.91 -29.82 83.13
N VAL A 54 -7.12 -28.50 83.18
CA VAL A 54 -7.35 -27.66 82.00
C VAL A 54 -6.12 -27.64 81.11
N GLU A 55 -4.91 -27.44 81.66
CA GLU A 55 -3.66 -27.48 80.90
C GLU A 55 -3.42 -28.85 80.23
N ARG A 56 -3.75 -29.95 80.92
CA ARG A 56 -3.70 -31.30 80.34
C ARG A 56 -4.74 -31.50 79.25
N SER A 57 -5.96 -30.98 79.44
CA SER A 57 -7.02 -31.02 78.42
C SER A 57 -6.61 -30.22 77.19
N ASP A 58 -6.09 -29.01 77.38
CA ASP A 58 -5.60 -28.15 76.30
C ASP A 58 -4.42 -28.79 75.57
N ALA A 59 -3.48 -29.40 76.29
CA ALA A 59 -2.39 -30.17 75.70
C ALA A 59 -2.94 -31.37 74.88
N HIS A 60 -3.94 -32.08 75.39
CA HIS A 60 -4.56 -33.21 74.68
C HIS A 60 -5.35 -32.76 73.44
N ILE A 61 -6.02 -31.60 73.49
CA ILE A 61 -6.69 -30.97 72.35
C ILE A 61 -5.64 -30.54 71.31
N TYR A 62 -4.50 -30.02 71.73
CA TYR A 62 -3.42 -29.60 70.85
C TYR A 62 -2.75 -30.78 70.14
N VAL A 63 -2.53 -31.89 70.87
CA VAL A 63 -2.03 -33.17 70.31
C VAL A 63 -3.08 -33.77 69.38
N SER A 64 -4.35 -33.82 69.78
CA SER A 64 -5.45 -34.33 68.94
C SER A 64 -5.59 -33.52 67.65
N LYS A 65 -5.45 -32.18 67.67
CA LYS A 65 -5.45 -31.35 66.46
C LYS A 65 -4.25 -31.59 65.53
N ARG A 66 -3.11 -32.05 66.07
CA ARG A 66 -1.94 -32.45 65.26
C ARG A 66 -2.09 -33.84 64.67
N GLU A 67 -2.69 -34.76 65.42
CA GLU A 67 -2.90 -36.16 65.04
C GLU A 67 -4.15 -36.37 64.19
N ASP A 68 -5.12 -35.46 64.20
CA ASP A 68 -6.32 -35.53 63.39
C ASP A 68 -5.99 -35.20 61.92
N PRO A 69 -5.91 -36.21 61.02
CA PRO A 69 -5.42 -36.03 59.67
C PRO A 69 -6.36 -35.14 58.85
N LEU A 70 -7.62 -35.02 59.24
CA LEU A 70 -8.66 -34.31 58.48
C LEU A 70 -8.47 -32.80 58.49
N THR A 71 -8.05 -32.22 59.62
CA THR A 71 -7.88 -30.76 59.75
C THR A 71 -6.64 -30.29 59.00
N ASN A 72 -5.53 -31.03 59.13
CA ASN A 72 -4.28 -30.74 58.42
C ASN A 72 -4.36 -31.07 56.93
N LEU A 73 -5.00 -32.17 56.53
CA LEU A 73 -5.19 -32.51 55.12
C LEU A 73 -6.06 -31.48 54.41
N ARG A 74 -7.11 -30.97 55.06
CA ARG A 74 -7.96 -29.92 54.49
C ARG A 74 -7.19 -28.63 54.24
N GLU A 75 -6.35 -28.20 55.18
CA GLU A 75 -5.52 -27.01 55.01
C GLU A 75 -4.42 -27.21 53.97
N VAL A 76 -3.77 -28.38 53.96
CA VAL A 76 -2.76 -28.75 52.96
C VAL A 76 -3.37 -28.80 51.56
N LEU A 77 -4.52 -29.45 51.37
CA LEU A 77 -5.24 -29.49 50.09
C LEU A 77 -5.72 -28.11 49.65
N ARG A 78 -6.18 -27.28 50.59
CA ARG A 78 -6.55 -25.88 50.30
C ARG A 78 -5.35 -25.07 49.83
N ASN A 79 -4.19 -25.22 50.48
CA ASN A 79 -2.97 -24.52 50.08
C ASN A 79 -2.46 -25.00 48.72
N LEU A 80 -2.47 -26.31 48.46
CA LEU A 80 -2.11 -26.88 47.16
C LEU A 80 -3.06 -26.40 46.06
N SER A 81 -4.38 -26.46 46.28
CA SER A 81 -5.39 -25.98 45.33
C SER A 81 -5.26 -24.49 45.05
N ASN A 82 -5.04 -23.67 46.08
CA ASN A 82 -4.81 -22.24 45.91
C ASN A 82 -3.51 -21.98 45.14
N SER A 83 -2.45 -22.73 45.42
CA SER A 83 -1.16 -22.58 44.75
C SER A 83 -1.24 -22.88 43.25
N GLU A 84 -1.97 -23.94 42.87
CA GLU A 84 -2.24 -24.26 41.47
C GLU A 84 -3.15 -23.23 40.80
N ALA A 85 -4.19 -22.75 41.50
CA ALA A 85 -5.05 -21.68 40.99
C ALA A 85 -4.24 -20.38 40.72
N PHE A 86 -3.33 -20.01 41.61
CA PHE A 86 -2.45 -18.85 41.40
C PHE A 86 -1.45 -19.06 40.27
N ARG A 87 -0.89 -20.27 40.14
CA ARG A 87 0.02 -20.63 39.03
C ARG A 87 -0.69 -20.51 37.69
N TYR A 88 -1.87 -21.13 37.58
CA TYR A 88 -2.72 -21.06 36.40
C TYR A 88 -3.09 -19.60 36.06
N MET A 89 -3.51 -18.81 37.04
CA MET A 89 -3.85 -17.40 36.86
C MET A 89 -2.68 -16.57 36.33
N LYS A 90 -1.47 -16.76 36.88
CA LYS A 90 -0.25 -16.07 36.40
C LYS A 90 0.02 -16.42 34.93
N GLN A 91 -0.12 -17.68 34.57
CA GLN A 91 0.05 -18.15 33.19
C GLN A 91 -1.05 -17.57 32.27
N CYS A 92 -2.31 -17.52 32.71
CA CYS A 92 -3.41 -16.89 31.95
C CYS A 92 -3.17 -15.40 31.75
N ARG A 93 -2.72 -14.65 32.77
CA ARG A 93 -2.36 -13.23 32.64
C ARG A 93 -1.25 -13.02 31.63
N LEU A 94 -0.22 -13.88 31.65
CA LEU A 94 0.86 -13.83 30.67
C LEU A 94 0.34 -14.11 29.26
N MET A 95 -0.54 -15.10 29.09
CA MET A 95 -1.16 -15.42 27.80
C MET A 95 -2.02 -14.25 27.28
N VAL A 96 -2.87 -13.67 28.13
CA VAL A 96 -3.68 -12.50 27.78
C VAL A 96 -2.81 -11.32 27.38
N ALA A 97 -1.69 -11.07 28.09
CA ALA A 97 -0.74 -10.04 27.71
C ALA A 97 -0.11 -10.30 26.33
N LYS A 98 0.26 -11.56 26.03
CA LYS A 98 0.79 -11.95 24.72
C LYS A 98 -0.25 -11.80 23.61
N LEU A 99 -1.49 -12.24 23.83
CA LEU A 99 -2.59 -12.10 22.86
C LEU A 99 -2.92 -10.62 22.60
N LYS A 100 -2.90 -9.77 23.64
CA LYS A 100 -3.08 -8.32 23.48
C LYS A 100 -1.96 -7.70 22.65
N LYS A 101 -0.70 -8.06 22.90
CA LYS A 101 0.44 -7.62 22.08
C LYS A 101 0.27 -8.05 20.62
N CYS A 102 0.01 -9.33 20.39
CA CYS A 102 -0.25 -9.90 19.07
C CYS A 102 -1.40 -9.17 18.35
N TRP A 103 -2.50 -8.87 19.04
CA TRP A 103 -3.62 -8.10 18.47
C TRP A 103 -3.20 -6.69 18.05
N VAL A 104 -2.39 -5.99 18.86
CA VAL A 104 -1.86 -4.67 18.51
C VAL A 104 -0.98 -4.76 17.27
N ASP A 105 -0.05 -5.72 17.23
CA ASP A 105 0.88 -5.92 16.11
C ASP A 105 0.13 -6.21 14.79
N VAL A 106 -0.88 -7.09 14.84
CA VAL A 106 -1.76 -7.39 13.70
C VAL A 106 -2.55 -6.16 13.27
N ASN A 107 -3.09 -5.39 14.22
CA ASN A 107 -3.88 -4.19 13.91
C ASN A 107 -3.01 -3.08 13.29
N GLU A 108 -1.77 -2.91 13.74
CA GLU A 108 -0.81 -2.00 13.12
C GLU A 108 -0.44 -2.44 11.70
N GLU A 109 -0.28 -3.75 11.47
CA GLU A 109 -0.03 -4.30 10.14
C GLU A 109 -1.24 -4.08 9.21
N VAL A 110 -2.48 -4.32 9.65
CA VAL A 110 -3.71 -4.03 8.90
C VAL A 110 -3.75 -2.55 8.49
N LYS A 111 -3.53 -1.62 9.44
CA LYS A 111 -3.52 -0.18 9.14
C LYS A 111 -2.47 0.18 8.10
N SER A 112 -1.28 -0.40 8.23
CA SER A 112 -0.16 -0.07 7.37
C SER A 112 -0.30 -0.67 5.97
N LEU A 113 -0.85 -1.88 5.86
CA LEU A 113 -1.15 -2.54 4.60
C LEU A 113 -2.37 -1.89 3.89
N SER A 114 -3.35 -1.40 4.64
CA SER A 114 -4.46 -0.60 4.11
C SER A 114 -3.97 0.68 3.46
N LYS A 115 -3.04 1.41 4.10
CA LYS A 115 -2.39 2.58 3.47
C LYS A 115 -1.63 2.20 2.20
N ASN A 116 -0.93 1.07 2.21
CA ASN A 116 -0.22 0.58 1.03
C ASN A 116 -1.17 0.25 -0.13
N LYS A 117 -2.36 -0.31 0.16
CA LYS A 117 -3.42 -0.53 -0.82
C LYS A 117 -3.88 0.80 -1.44
N GLU A 118 -4.15 1.82 -0.63
CA GLU A 118 -4.52 3.16 -1.13
C GLU A 118 -3.44 3.74 -2.05
N TYR A 119 -2.16 3.53 -1.73
CA TYR A 119 -1.05 3.96 -2.59
C TYR A 119 -1.00 3.20 -3.92
N LEU A 120 -1.24 1.89 -3.92
CA LEU A 120 -1.34 1.09 -5.15
C LEU A 120 -2.51 1.56 -6.02
N GLU A 121 -3.68 1.81 -5.42
CA GLU A 121 -4.87 2.29 -6.14
C GLU A 121 -4.63 3.69 -6.72
N SER A 122 -4.02 4.58 -5.96
CA SER A 122 -3.62 5.91 -6.44
C SER A 122 -2.63 5.82 -7.62
N ALA A 123 -1.60 4.97 -7.51
CA ALA A 123 -0.66 4.75 -8.62
C ALA A 123 -1.35 4.21 -9.88
N LEU A 124 -2.31 3.29 -9.72
CA LEU A 124 -3.13 2.79 -10.84
C LEU A 124 -3.97 3.88 -11.48
N ASP A 125 -4.56 4.77 -10.68
CA ASP A 125 -5.34 5.89 -11.21
C ASP A 125 -4.49 6.90 -11.96
N HIS A 126 -3.24 7.12 -11.55
CA HIS A 126 -2.28 7.90 -12.32
C HIS A 126 -1.97 7.24 -13.67
N ILE A 127 -1.66 5.94 -13.69
CA ILE A 127 -1.42 5.19 -14.95
C ILE A 127 -2.67 5.24 -15.87
N ARG A 128 -3.88 5.14 -15.30
CA ARG A 128 -5.14 5.23 -16.07
C ARG A 128 -5.34 6.62 -16.68
N LYS A 129 -5.04 7.68 -15.94
CA LYS A 129 -5.07 9.05 -16.46
C LYS A 129 -4.05 9.23 -17.59
N ASP A 130 -2.84 8.69 -17.43
CA ASP A 130 -1.81 8.72 -18.48
C ASP A 130 -2.25 7.98 -19.75
N LEU A 131 -2.95 6.84 -19.62
CA LEU A 131 -3.54 6.14 -20.76
C LEU A 131 -4.63 6.97 -21.46
N ILE A 132 -5.44 7.72 -20.71
CA ILE A 132 -6.44 8.62 -21.29
C ILE A 132 -5.75 9.76 -22.06
N ILE A 133 -4.72 10.38 -21.47
CA ILE A 133 -3.94 11.43 -22.12
C ILE A 133 -3.30 10.90 -23.41
N ASN A 134 -2.69 9.71 -23.36
CA ASN A 134 -2.10 9.07 -24.53
C ASN A 134 -3.17 8.86 -25.62
N LYS A 135 -4.32 8.28 -25.28
CA LYS A 135 -5.44 8.09 -26.21
C LYS A 135 -5.92 9.42 -26.82
N GLU A 136 -6.18 10.44 -26.00
CA GLU A 136 -6.58 11.77 -26.48
C GLU A 136 -5.53 12.36 -27.44
N THR A 137 -4.24 12.13 -27.19
CA THR A 137 -3.18 12.63 -28.07
C THR A 137 -3.10 11.87 -29.38
N THR A 138 -3.34 10.56 -29.37
CA THR A 138 -3.44 9.75 -30.60
C THR A 138 -4.66 10.17 -31.41
N ASP A 139 -5.82 10.32 -30.76
CA ASP A 139 -7.08 10.71 -31.41
C ASP A 139 -6.97 12.10 -32.06
N ASN A 140 -6.39 13.07 -31.36
CA ASN A 140 -6.20 14.42 -31.93
C ASN A 140 -5.22 14.44 -33.10
N ARG A 141 -4.24 13.54 -33.15
CA ARG A 141 -3.30 13.43 -34.28
C ARG A 141 -3.96 12.90 -35.55
N LEU A 142 -5.15 12.28 -35.46
CA LEU A 142 -5.96 11.93 -36.64
C LEU A 142 -6.46 13.15 -37.41
N HIS A 143 -6.50 14.34 -36.79
CA HIS A 143 -6.90 15.58 -37.44
C HIS A 143 -5.78 16.25 -38.26
N ARG A 144 -4.64 15.59 -38.45
CA ARG A 144 -3.56 16.11 -39.28
C ARG A 144 -3.94 16.17 -40.77
N PRO A 145 -3.37 17.10 -41.56
CA PRO A 145 -3.62 17.18 -42.99
C PRO A 145 -3.23 15.88 -43.73
N ALA A 146 -4.02 15.48 -44.72
CA ALA A 146 -3.84 14.23 -45.48
C ALA A 146 -2.55 14.15 -46.32
N THR A 147 -1.85 15.28 -46.48
CA THR A 147 -0.59 15.38 -47.22
C THR A 147 0.61 14.78 -46.46
N GLU A 148 0.46 14.52 -45.16
CA GLU A 148 1.48 13.85 -44.34
C GLU A 148 1.50 12.32 -44.53
N PRO A 149 2.67 11.69 -44.44
CA PRO A 149 2.77 10.23 -44.41
C PRO A 149 2.03 9.65 -43.18
N ASN A 150 1.41 8.49 -43.37
CA ASN A 150 0.57 7.86 -42.35
C ASN A 150 1.33 7.34 -41.12
N GLU A 151 2.64 7.12 -41.23
CA GLU A 151 3.49 6.63 -40.14
C GLU A 151 4.55 7.68 -39.81
N ASP A 152 4.50 8.17 -38.57
CA ASP A 152 5.44 9.14 -38.02
C ASP A 152 6.13 8.56 -36.78
N LYS A 153 7.38 8.95 -36.52
CA LYS A 153 8.13 8.46 -35.35
C LYS A 153 7.44 8.79 -34.03
N VAL A 154 6.69 9.90 -33.99
CA VAL A 154 5.90 10.27 -32.82
C VAL A 154 4.77 9.27 -32.58
N ASP A 155 4.14 8.75 -33.64
CA ASP A 155 3.08 7.74 -33.53
C ASP A 155 3.64 6.41 -32.99
N ASP A 156 4.83 6.00 -33.45
CA ASP A 156 5.55 4.85 -32.90
C ASP A 156 5.84 5.02 -31.40
N THR A 157 6.28 6.22 -31.00
CA THR A 157 6.56 6.50 -29.58
C THR A 157 5.31 6.59 -28.72
N LEU A 158 4.18 7.03 -29.28
CA LEU A 158 2.89 7.02 -28.59
C LEU A 158 2.36 5.61 -28.40
N GLU A 159 2.49 4.73 -29.39
CA GLU A 159 2.12 3.33 -29.23
C GLU A 159 3.06 2.63 -28.25
N PHE A 160 4.37 2.94 -28.27
CA PHE A 160 5.30 2.45 -27.25
C PHE A 160 4.88 2.90 -25.84
N GLU A 161 4.55 4.18 -25.63
CA GLU A 161 4.04 4.70 -24.36
C GLU A 161 2.78 3.98 -23.89
N LYS A 162 1.84 3.73 -24.81
CA LYS A 162 0.63 2.98 -24.50
C LYS A 162 0.94 1.55 -24.06
N GLN A 163 1.83 0.85 -24.75
CA GLN A 163 2.22 -0.52 -24.41
C GLN A 163 2.93 -0.59 -23.05
N THR A 164 3.84 0.35 -22.75
CA THR A 164 4.50 0.40 -21.44
C THR A 164 3.50 0.69 -20.32
N LEU A 165 2.61 1.67 -20.49
CA LEU A 165 1.56 1.99 -19.52
C LEU A 165 0.59 0.82 -19.28
N LEU A 166 0.21 0.08 -20.33
CA LEU A 166 -0.59 -1.13 -20.21
C LEU A 166 0.15 -2.24 -19.44
N GLY A 167 1.45 -2.39 -19.68
CA GLY A 167 2.31 -3.31 -18.92
C GLY A 167 2.36 -2.95 -17.44
N LEU A 168 2.63 -1.68 -17.12
CA LEU A 168 2.65 -1.17 -15.74
C LEU A 168 1.30 -1.34 -15.04
N LYS A 169 0.18 -1.06 -15.73
CA LYS A 169 -1.17 -1.29 -15.23
C LYS A 169 -1.38 -2.74 -14.81
N ARG A 170 -1.04 -3.69 -15.69
CA ARG A 170 -1.19 -5.13 -15.40
C ARG A 170 -0.34 -5.55 -14.19
N SER A 171 0.91 -5.09 -14.11
CA SER A 171 1.79 -5.38 -12.99
C SER A 171 1.24 -4.87 -11.66
N LEU A 172 0.76 -3.62 -11.61
CA LEU A 172 0.16 -3.05 -10.40
C LEU A 172 -1.17 -3.75 -10.01
N GLU A 173 -2.03 -4.06 -10.99
CA GLU A 173 -3.28 -4.82 -10.75
C GLU A 173 -3.00 -6.24 -10.25
N SER A 174 -1.93 -6.88 -10.72
CA SER A 174 -1.52 -8.21 -10.27
C SER A 174 -1.11 -8.23 -8.80
N LEU A 175 -0.55 -7.14 -8.28
CA LEU A 175 -0.12 -7.02 -6.88
C LEU A 175 -1.23 -6.52 -5.95
N LEU A 176 -2.18 -5.76 -6.48
CA LEU A 176 -3.35 -5.28 -5.72
C LEU A 176 -4.20 -6.43 -5.19
N LYS A 177 -4.43 -7.48 -5.99
CA LYS A 177 -5.25 -8.65 -5.60
C LYS A 177 -4.67 -9.38 -4.36
N PRO A 178 -3.40 -9.82 -4.35
CA PRO A 178 -2.77 -10.40 -3.16
C PRO A 178 -2.83 -9.50 -1.93
N VAL A 179 -2.66 -8.18 -2.09
CA VAL A 179 -2.73 -7.22 -0.97
C VAL A 179 -4.14 -7.18 -0.37
N GLN A 180 -5.18 -7.17 -1.20
CA GLN A 180 -6.58 -7.19 -0.76
C GLN A 180 -6.94 -8.52 -0.07
N GLU A 181 -6.50 -9.65 -0.64
CA GLU A 181 -6.70 -10.98 -0.04
C GLU A 181 -5.99 -11.11 1.30
N HIS A 182 -4.77 -10.57 1.42
CA HIS A 182 -4.00 -10.60 2.67
C HIS A 182 -4.60 -9.72 3.75
N LEU A 183 -5.15 -8.56 3.38
CA LEU A 183 -5.92 -7.70 4.29
C LEU A 183 -7.12 -8.44 4.88
N TYR A 184 -7.89 -9.16 4.04
CA TYR A 184 -9.03 -9.95 4.52
C TYR A 184 -8.60 -11.02 5.54
N LYS A 185 -7.52 -11.76 5.24
CA LYS A 185 -6.95 -12.77 6.15
C LYS A 185 -6.47 -12.16 7.47
N LEU A 186 -5.83 -10.98 7.42
CA LEU A 186 -5.37 -10.28 8.63
C LEU A 186 -6.55 -9.74 9.47
N ASP A 187 -7.62 -9.27 8.85
CA ASP A 187 -8.83 -8.84 9.56
C ASP A 187 -9.53 -10.03 10.25
N GLU A 188 -9.63 -11.19 9.57
CA GLU A 188 -10.15 -12.43 10.18
C GLU A 188 -9.30 -12.85 11.39
N LEU A 189 -7.98 -12.83 11.25
CA LEU A 189 -7.05 -13.15 12.32
C LEU A 189 -7.16 -12.14 13.47
N ARG A 190 -7.30 -10.84 13.20
CA ARG A 190 -7.51 -9.80 14.22
C ARG A 190 -8.75 -10.09 15.06
N GLU A 191 -9.86 -10.45 14.42
CA GLU A 191 -11.11 -10.80 15.12
C GLU A 191 -10.96 -12.09 15.95
N ARG A 192 -10.27 -13.10 15.41
CA ARG A 192 -10.01 -14.35 16.14
C ARG A 192 -9.14 -14.13 17.38
N VAL A 193 -8.05 -13.36 17.26
CA VAL A 193 -7.18 -12.98 18.40
C VAL A 193 -7.97 -12.19 19.44
N TYR A 194 -8.84 -11.26 19.01
CA TYR A 194 -9.65 -10.46 19.92
C TYR A 194 -10.63 -11.31 20.74
N LYS A 195 -11.36 -12.22 20.07
CA LYS A 195 -12.30 -13.14 20.73
C LYS A 195 -11.59 -14.02 21.76
N LEU A 196 -10.49 -14.66 21.36
CA LEU A 196 -9.70 -15.50 22.26
C LEU A 196 -9.11 -14.71 23.43
N GLY A 197 -8.58 -13.51 23.16
CA GLY A 197 -8.07 -12.60 24.20
C GLY A 197 -9.14 -12.18 25.20
N LYS A 198 -10.37 -11.95 24.73
CA LYS A 198 -11.53 -11.62 25.57
C LYS A 198 -11.96 -12.79 26.45
N GLU A 199 -12.10 -13.99 25.89
CA GLU A 199 -12.45 -15.21 26.62
C GLU A 199 -11.44 -15.51 27.73
N ARG A 200 -10.14 -15.44 27.40
CA ARG A 200 -9.06 -15.67 28.38
C ARG A 200 -8.95 -14.54 29.41
N GLY A 201 -9.36 -13.32 29.04
CA GLY A 201 -9.43 -12.17 29.95
C GLY A 201 -10.41 -12.38 31.10
N VAL A 202 -11.57 -13.00 30.84
CA VAL A 202 -12.60 -13.25 31.87
C VAL A 202 -12.03 -14.05 33.05
N VAL A 203 -11.20 -15.06 32.78
CA VAL A 203 -10.53 -15.89 33.80
C VAL A 203 -9.64 -15.06 34.73
N THR A 204 -9.00 -14.01 34.19
CA THR A 204 -8.14 -13.13 34.98
C THR A 204 -8.92 -12.19 35.90
N ASP A 205 -10.17 -11.86 35.55
CA ASP A 205 -11.04 -10.97 36.33
C ASP A 205 -11.68 -11.69 37.53
N LEU A 206 -11.97 -12.98 37.40
CA LEU A 206 -12.57 -13.83 38.45
C LEU A 206 -11.77 -13.85 39.77
N ILE A 207 -10.44 -13.79 39.72
CA ILE A 207 -9.55 -13.93 40.90
C ILE A 207 -8.91 -12.58 41.30
N CYS A 208 -9.25 -11.48 40.60
CA CYS A 208 -8.85 -10.13 41.03
C CYS A 208 -9.43 -9.76 42.40
N GLN A 209 -10.55 -10.36 42.82
CA GLN A 209 -11.11 -10.18 44.17
C GLN A 209 -10.29 -10.88 45.28
N CYS A 210 -9.59 -11.97 44.98
CA CYS A 210 -8.75 -12.68 45.96
C CYS A 210 -7.41 -11.95 46.19
N LEU A 211 -6.89 -11.28 45.17
CA LEU A 211 -5.68 -10.46 45.28
C LEU A 211 -5.91 -9.22 46.15
N THR A 212 -7.10 -8.63 46.15
CA THR A 212 -7.43 -7.51 47.05
C THR A 212 -7.45 -7.95 48.52
N GLN A 213 -7.87 -9.18 48.82
CA GLN A 213 -7.77 -9.76 50.18
C GLN A 213 -6.33 -10.10 50.57
N SER A 214 -5.51 -10.61 49.64
CA SER A 214 -4.09 -10.87 49.88
C SER A 214 -3.27 -9.59 50.03
N MET A 215 -3.54 -8.54 49.25
CA MET A 215 -2.89 -7.23 49.37
C MET A 215 -3.27 -6.53 50.69
N ARG A 216 -4.55 -6.56 51.11
CA ARG A 216 -4.96 -6.08 52.44
C ARG A 216 -4.30 -6.85 53.60
N SER A 217 -3.98 -8.12 53.38
CA SER A 217 -3.24 -8.96 54.34
C SER A 217 -1.75 -8.61 54.35
N PHE A 218 -1.19 -8.25 53.19
CA PHE A 218 0.18 -7.77 53.04
C PHE A 218 0.37 -6.37 53.62
N ASP A 219 -0.59 -5.46 53.42
CA ASP A 219 -0.61 -4.12 54.02
C ASP A 219 -0.75 -4.19 55.54
N LYS A 220 -1.55 -5.14 56.08
CA LYS A 220 -1.57 -5.46 57.52
C LYS A 220 -0.24 -6.04 58.02
N ALA A 221 0.45 -6.85 57.21
CA ALA A 221 1.76 -7.40 57.56
C ALA A 221 2.87 -6.33 57.51
N ILE A 222 2.78 -5.35 56.60
CA ILE A 222 3.68 -4.19 56.54
C ILE A 222 3.39 -3.24 57.70
N ALA A 223 2.12 -2.99 58.06
CA ALA A 223 1.76 -2.20 59.24
C ALA A 223 2.26 -2.84 60.56
N ASN A 224 2.35 -4.17 60.61
CA ASN A 224 2.91 -4.91 61.75
C ASN A 224 4.45 -4.99 61.76
N LYS A 225 5.16 -4.55 60.72
CA LYS A 225 6.64 -4.47 60.70
C LYS A 225 7.21 -3.29 61.51
N ASN A 226 6.36 -2.41 62.05
CA ASN A 226 6.78 -1.32 62.93
C ASN A 226 6.87 -1.74 64.42
N LYS A 227 6.87 -3.04 64.74
CA LYS A 227 7.26 -3.57 66.06
C LYS A 227 8.53 -4.41 65.93
N PRO A 228 9.57 -4.15 66.73
CA PRO A 228 10.83 -4.87 66.61
C PRO A 228 10.78 -6.17 67.43
N SER A 229 10.90 -7.32 66.76
CA SER A 229 11.40 -8.55 67.41
C SER A 229 12.02 -9.52 66.40
N GLN A 230 13.35 -9.51 66.44
CA GLN A 230 14.34 -10.58 66.26
C GLN A 230 14.04 -11.82 65.38
N ILE A 231 14.76 -11.86 64.25
CA ILE A 231 15.57 -12.98 63.69
C ILE A 231 14.88 -14.34 63.45
N ASN A 232 14.69 -14.66 62.16
CA ASN A 232 15.49 -15.71 61.50
C ASN A 232 15.44 -15.60 59.97
N THR A 233 16.54 -15.12 59.40
CA THR A 233 16.77 -14.93 57.97
C THR A 233 17.43 -16.17 57.35
N LYS A 234 16.64 -17.07 56.76
CA LYS A 234 17.13 -18.03 55.75
C LYS A 234 16.02 -18.47 54.78
N LEU A 235 15.24 -17.57 54.16
CA LEU A 235 14.35 -18.01 53.06
C LEU A 235 13.78 -16.90 52.16
N PHE A 236 14.54 -15.86 51.80
CA PHE A 236 14.07 -14.88 50.80
C PHE A 236 15.22 -14.38 49.94
N LYS A 237 15.62 -15.20 48.96
CA LYS A 237 16.52 -14.80 47.88
C LYS A 237 16.10 -15.48 46.57
N SER A 238 14.86 -15.29 46.14
CA SER A 238 14.39 -15.81 44.85
C SER A 238 13.16 -15.06 44.33
N GLN A 239 13.16 -13.73 44.23
CA GLN A 239 12.03 -13.04 43.60
C GLN A 239 12.29 -11.59 43.14
N THR A 240 13.39 -11.33 42.45
CA THR A 240 13.63 -10.00 41.84
C THR A 240 14.54 -10.07 40.60
N THR A 241 14.26 -10.93 39.62
CA THR A 241 14.90 -10.87 38.28
C THR A 241 14.02 -11.52 37.21
N LEU A 242 12.92 -10.89 36.78
CA LEU A 242 12.11 -11.41 35.66
C LEU A 242 11.50 -10.32 34.75
N PHE A 243 12.04 -9.11 34.73
CA PHE A 243 11.54 -8.04 33.85
C PHE A 243 12.42 -7.67 32.67
N ASN A 244 13.64 -8.19 32.57
CA ASN A 244 14.47 -8.01 31.39
C ASN A 244 14.93 -9.40 30.94
N ASN A 245 14.41 -9.86 29.80
CA ASN A 245 15.05 -10.74 28.83
C ASN A 245 14.03 -11.02 27.71
N GLU A 246 14.06 -10.15 26.69
CA GLU A 246 13.72 -10.54 25.32
C GLU A 246 14.77 -11.55 24.86
N SER A 247 14.35 -12.58 24.12
CA SER A 247 15.15 -13.74 23.67
C SER A 247 15.43 -14.81 24.75
N LEU A 248 14.59 -15.84 24.78
CA LEU A 248 14.97 -17.25 24.80
C LEU A 248 13.68 -18.08 24.78
N ILE A 249 13.19 -18.37 23.57
CA ILE A 249 12.50 -19.64 23.34
C ILE A 249 13.62 -20.60 22.97
N ASP A 250 14.28 -21.12 23.99
CA ASP A 250 15.17 -22.26 23.83
C ASP A 250 14.40 -23.48 24.34
N ALA A 251 14.24 -24.46 23.44
CA ALA A 251 13.30 -25.57 23.56
C ALA A 251 13.63 -26.57 24.70
N SER A 252 14.61 -26.26 25.53
CA SER A 252 15.15 -27.10 26.60
C SER A 252 14.54 -26.83 28.00
N GLN A 253 13.69 -25.80 28.17
CA GLN A 253 12.90 -25.57 29.40
C GLN A 253 11.39 -25.85 29.25
N SER A 254 11.03 -26.64 28.25
CA SER A 254 9.65 -26.99 27.88
C SER A 254 8.97 -27.98 28.84
N SER A 255 9.63 -28.43 29.91
CA SER A 255 9.13 -29.49 30.80
C SER A 255 8.15 -29.03 31.89
N LEU A 256 7.78 -27.74 31.94
CA LEU A 256 6.85 -27.20 32.96
C LEU A 256 5.65 -26.39 32.40
N ILE A 257 5.46 -26.40 31.07
CA ILE A 257 4.26 -25.87 30.42
C ILE A 257 3.43 -27.08 29.98
N GLN A 258 2.53 -27.56 30.84
CA GLN A 258 1.53 -28.53 30.42
C GLN A 258 0.64 -27.85 29.39
N ILE A 259 0.75 -28.21 28.12
CA ILE A 259 -0.20 -27.82 27.06
C ILE A 259 -1.36 -28.81 27.17
N GLY A 260 -2.57 -28.30 27.39
CA GLY A 260 -3.75 -29.14 27.61
C GLY A 260 -5.04 -28.33 27.49
N PRO A 261 -6.21 -28.98 27.33
CA PRO A 261 -7.49 -28.30 27.13
C PRO A 261 -7.88 -27.39 28.32
N LEU A 262 -7.40 -27.71 29.52
CA LEU A 262 -7.57 -26.91 30.73
C LEU A 262 -6.34 -26.05 31.09
N SER A 263 -5.30 -26.04 30.24
CA SER A 263 -4.10 -25.23 30.48
C SER A 263 -4.31 -23.76 30.13
N ALA A 264 -3.50 -22.90 30.76
CA ALA A 264 -3.40 -21.49 30.40
C ALA A 264 -2.81 -21.30 29.00
N PHE A 265 -2.02 -22.26 28.52
CA PHE A 265 -1.50 -22.33 27.16
C PHE A 265 -2.25 -23.41 26.38
N THR A 266 -3.33 -23.01 25.69
CA THR A 266 -4.03 -23.89 24.76
C THR A 266 -3.32 -23.97 23.42
N ALA A 267 -3.46 -25.10 22.71
CA ALA A 267 -2.91 -25.27 21.36
C ALA A 267 -3.35 -24.11 20.45
N GLU A 268 -4.66 -23.79 20.46
CA GLU A 268 -5.25 -22.68 19.70
C GLU A 268 -4.56 -21.33 19.95
N SER A 269 -4.28 -20.98 21.21
CA SER A 269 -3.60 -19.71 21.55
C SER A 269 -2.17 -19.63 21.04
N VAL A 270 -1.45 -20.76 21.00
CA VAL A 270 -0.08 -20.80 20.50
C VAL A 270 -0.08 -20.78 18.97
N ASP A 271 -1.01 -21.49 18.35
CA ASP A 271 -1.15 -21.57 16.90
C ASP A 271 -1.57 -20.22 16.31
N ILE A 272 -2.51 -19.50 16.93
CA ILE A 272 -2.91 -18.15 16.50
C ILE A 272 -1.74 -17.17 16.57
N ILE A 273 -0.92 -17.21 17.63
CA ILE A 273 0.25 -16.33 17.75
C ILE A 273 1.25 -16.65 16.64
N ARG A 274 1.51 -17.94 16.37
CA ARG A 274 2.41 -18.37 15.29
C ARG A 274 1.88 -17.97 13.92
N GLU A 275 0.59 -18.15 13.68
CA GLU A 275 -0.09 -17.74 12.45
C GLU A 275 0.00 -16.22 12.26
N ALA A 276 -0.19 -15.44 13.31
CA ALA A 276 -0.07 -13.98 13.29
C ALA A 276 1.34 -13.55 12.87
N ASP A 277 2.39 -14.13 13.48
CA ASP A 277 3.77 -13.82 13.15
C ASP A 277 4.07 -14.08 11.66
N VAL A 278 3.63 -15.22 11.13
CA VAL A 278 3.78 -15.55 9.70
C VAL A 278 3.04 -14.55 8.82
N LYS A 279 1.78 -14.23 9.15
CA LYS A 279 0.97 -13.28 8.36
C LYS A 279 1.51 -11.86 8.41
N ILE A 280 2.10 -11.44 9.52
CA ILE A 280 2.76 -10.13 9.64
C ILE A 280 4.00 -10.08 8.73
N GLN A 281 4.81 -11.15 8.68
CA GLN A 281 5.98 -11.20 7.80
C GLN A 281 5.57 -11.19 6.32
N GLU A 282 4.58 -12.00 5.94
CA GLU A 282 4.02 -11.97 4.58
C GLU A 282 3.49 -10.56 4.21
N GLY A 283 2.86 -9.86 5.15
CA GLY A 283 2.38 -8.48 4.96
C GLY A 283 3.53 -7.48 4.74
N ARG A 284 4.61 -7.61 5.51
CA ARG A 284 5.84 -6.83 5.34
C ARG A 284 6.44 -7.01 3.95
N ASP A 285 6.56 -8.24 3.48
CA ASP A 285 7.10 -8.56 2.17
C ASP A 285 6.24 -7.97 1.04
N LEU A 286 4.91 -8.08 1.17
CA LEU A 286 3.97 -7.49 0.20
C LEU A 286 4.10 -5.97 0.13
N ARG A 287 4.28 -5.28 1.25
CA ARG A 287 4.50 -3.83 1.26
C ARG A 287 5.82 -3.45 0.60
N LEU A 288 6.89 -4.18 0.87
CA LEU A 288 8.19 -3.91 0.23
C LEU A 288 8.10 -4.08 -1.29
N LYS A 289 7.49 -5.17 -1.76
CA LYS A 289 7.22 -5.40 -3.18
C LYS A 289 6.35 -4.29 -3.79
N SER A 290 5.32 -3.85 -3.06
CA SER A 290 4.42 -2.77 -3.51
C SER A 290 5.14 -1.44 -3.63
N LYS A 291 5.93 -1.06 -2.62
CA LYS A 291 6.69 0.20 -2.64
C LYS A 291 7.68 0.24 -3.79
N LEU A 292 8.40 -0.85 -4.04
CA LEU A 292 9.34 -0.96 -5.15
C LEU A 292 8.60 -0.84 -6.49
N LEU A 293 7.54 -1.62 -6.69
CA LEU A 293 6.78 -1.58 -7.94
C LEU A 293 6.13 -0.21 -8.20
N ILE A 294 5.60 0.45 -7.17
CA ILE A 294 5.06 1.81 -7.29
C ILE A 294 6.17 2.77 -7.74
N LYS A 295 7.34 2.72 -7.11
CA LYS A 295 8.47 3.58 -7.47
C LYS A 295 8.90 3.35 -8.92
N ASP A 296 9.11 2.10 -9.31
CA ASP A 296 9.54 1.72 -10.65
C ASP A 296 8.49 2.10 -11.70
N SER A 297 7.20 1.95 -11.38
CA SER A 297 6.11 2.35 -12.28
C SER A 297 6.05 3.86 -12.50
N ILE A 298 6.23 4.66 -11.46
CA ILE A 298 6.25 6.13 -11.55
C ILE A 298 7.46 6.58 -12.36
N GLU A 299 8.63 5.99 -12.10
CA GLU A 299 9.86 6.33 -12.81
C GLU A 299 9.78 5.95 -14.29
N SER A 300 9.32 4.73 -14.59
CA SER A 300 9.13 4.26 -15.97
C SER A 300 8.11 5.11 -16.72
N ALA A 301 6.95 5.41 -16.12
CA ALA A 301 5.93 6.28 -16.74
C ALA A 301 6.46 7.70 -17.00
N LYS A 302 7.26 8.26 -16.07
CA LYS A 302 7.94 9.56 -16.27
C LYS A 302 8.91 9.50 -17.44
N GLN A 303 9.79 8.51 -17.47
CA GLN A 303 10.78 8.34 -18.55
C GLN A 303 10.11 8.20 -19.91
N THR A 304 9.07 7.36 -20.02
CA THR A 304 8.37 7.19 -21.31
C THR A 304 7.66 8.46 -21.76
N SER A 305 7.04 9.21 -20.84
CA SER A 305 6.43 10.50 -21.19
C SER A 305 7.45 11.54 -21.63
N LEU A 306 8.65 11.56 -21.03
CA LEU A 306 9.72 12.45 -21.46
C LEU A 306 10.15 12.13 -22.89
N ILE A 307 10.34 10.85 -23.22
CA ILE A 307 10.67 10.40 -24.58
C ILE A 307 9.64 10.91 -25.59
N VAL A 308 8.34 10.74 -25.30
CA VAL A 308 7.28 11.23 -26.19
C VAL A 308 7.33 12.75 -26.34
N ASN A 309 7.49 13.49 -25.24
CA ASN A 309 7.57 14.94 -25.27
C ASN A 309 8.77 15.45 -26.08
N ASP A 310 9.92 14.78 -25.98
CA ASP A 310 11.12 15.10 -26.76
C ASP A 310 10.90 14.83 -28.26
N GLN A 311 10.19 13.75 -28.62
CA GLN A 311 9.85 13.49 -30.01
C GLN A 311 8.87 14.52 -30.57
N PHE A 312 7.88 14.95 -29.79
CA PHE A 312 7.03 16.08 -30.17
C PHE A 312 7.84 17.36 -30.40
N LEU A 313 8.78 17.69 -29.52
CA LEU A 313 9.64 18.87 -29.68
C LEU A 313 10.43 18.81 -30.99
N ARG A 314 11.06 17.68 -31.29
CA ARG A 314 11.80 17.48 -32.55
C ARG A 314 10.89 17.63 -33.76
N LYS A 315 9.69 17.01 -33.74
CA LYS A 315 8.72 17.12 -34.82
C LYS A 315 8.22 18.56 -35.01
N ILE A 316 7.98 19.29 -33.93
CA ILE A 316 7.57 20.70 -33.96
C ILE A 316 8.66 21.58 -34.58
N GLU A 317 9.93 21.32 -34.26
CA GLU A 317 11.07 22.01 -34.86
C GLU A 317 11.20 21.71 -36.35
N ASP A 318 11.13 20.43 -36.74
CA ASP A 318 11.21 20.00 -38.14
C ASP A 318 10.07 20.59 -38.99
N THR A 319 8.83 20.58 -38.47
CA THR A 319 7.66 21.14 -39.16
C THR A 319 7.76 22.65 -39.31
N LEU A 320 8.27 23.35 -38.30
CA LEU A 320 8.51 24.80 -38.37
C LEU A 320 9.60 25.14 -39.39
N LEU A 321 10.71 24.39 -39.40
CA LEU A 321 11.79 24.58 -40.37
C LEU A 321 11.28 24.34 -41.80
N LEU A 322 10.53 23.27 -42.01
CA LEU A 322 9.95 22.93 -43.31
C LEU A 322 8.96 24.00 -43.79
N SER A 323 8.08 24.50 -42.92
CA SER A 323 7.17 25.61 -43.22
C SER A 323 7.92 26.86 -43.67
N LYS A 324 8.97 27.26 -42.93
CA LYS A 324 9.81 28.42 -43.31
C LYS A 324 10.47 28.21 -44.66
N ASN A 325 11.03 27.03 -44.93
CA ASN A 325 11.65 26.72 -46.22
C ASN A 325 10.65 26.76 -47.37
N LEU A 326 9.44 26.24 -47.18
CA LEU A 326 8.36 26.31 -48.19
C LEU A 326 7.94 27.75 -48.48
N ASN A 327 7.86 28.61 -47.45
CA ASN A 327 7.54 30.03 -47.61
C ASN A 327 8.63 30.78 -48.41
N VAL A 328 9.90 30.46 -48.17
CA VAL A 328 11.03 31.00 -48.95
C VAL A 328 10.96 30.51 -50.40
N SER A 329 10.82 29.21 -50.63
CA SER A 329 10.73 28.64 -51.97
C SER A 329 9.50 29.12 -52.75
N SER A 330 8.36 29.35 -52.08
CA SER A 330 7.19 29.97 -52.70
C SER A 330 7.49 31.40 -53.16
N SER A 331 8.19 32.18 -52.34
CA SER A 331 8.62 33.54 -52.68
C SER A 331 9.58 33.56 -53.88
N GLU A 332 10.54 32.64 -53.92
CA GLU A 332 11.45 32.46 -55.06
C GLU A 332 10.70 32.05 -56.34
N ASN A 333 9.73 31.12 -56.22
CA ASN A 333 8.89 30.70 -57.33
C ASN A 333 8.04 31.87 -57.88
N ARG A 334 7.53 32.75 -57.00
CA ARG A 334 6.83 33.97 -57.42
C ARG A 334 7.74 34.93 -58.19
N LEU A 335 9.00 35.08 -57.76
CA LEU A 335 9.99 35.87 -58.48
C LEU A 335 10.33 35.26 -59.85
N ALA A 336 10.49 33.93 -59.91
CA ALA A 336 10.73 33.19 -61.15
C ALA A 336 9.55 33.33 -62.11
N GLN A 337 8.32 33.22 -61.62
CA GLN A 337 7.10 33.45 -62.40
C GLN A 337 7.09 34.87 -62.98
N ASN A 338 7.31 35.90 -62.15
CA ASN A 338 7.33 37.28 -62.61
C ASN A 338 8.43 37.53 -63.65
N ARG A 339 9.60 36.91 -63.48
CA ARG A 339 10.68 36.97 -64.46
C ARG A 339 10.28 36.28 -65.76
N ALA A 340 9.70 35.09 -65.71
CA ALA A 340 9.27 34.33 -66.88
C ALA A 340 8.18 35.07 -67.68
N VAL A 341 7.21 35.69 -67.00
CA VAL A 341 6.17 36.53 -67.64
C VAL A 341 6.81 37.68 -68.40
N ARG A 342 7.75 38.41 -67.79
CA ARG A 342 8.47 39.50 -68.49
C ARG A 342 9.23 39.02 -69.73
N TRP A 343 9.91 37.87 -69.65
CA TRP A 343 10.58 37.29 -70.82
C TRP A 343 9.59 36.86 -71.90
N GLN A 344 8.44 36.32 -71.53
CA GLN A 344 7.38 35.98 -72.46
C GLN A 344 6.83 37.22 -73.17
N ASP A 345 6.62 38.32 -72.46
CA ASP A 345 6.15 39.58 -73.03
C ASP A 345 7.16 40.15 -74.05
N LEU A 346 8.45 40.14 -73.72
CA LEU A 346 9.51 40.56 -74.65
C LEU A 346 9.58 39.66 -75.89
N ASN A 347 9.50 38.34 -75.72
CA ASN A 347 9.48 37.40 -76.84
C ASN A 347 8.23 37.58 -77.71
N ASN A 348 7.07 37.88 -77.11
CA ASN A 348 5.84 38.18 -77.84
C ASN A 348 5.98 39.46 -78.68
N ILE A 349 6.62 40.49 -78.14
CA ILE A 349 6.91 41.73 -78.88
C ILE A 349 7.84 41.43 -80.06
N SER A 350 8.94 40.70 -79.82
CA SER A 350 9.87 40.28 -80.89
C SER A 350 9.17 39.45 -81.97
N HIS A 351 8.25 38.56 -81.59
CA HIS A 351 7.50 37.74 -82.54
C HIS A 351 6.58 38.59 -83.42
N LYS A 352 5.91 39.60 -82.83
CA LYS A 352 5.11 40.57 -83.60
C LYS A 352 5.96 41.36 -84.59
N TYR A 353 7.17 41.76 -84.21
CA TYR A 353 8.11 42.41 -85.15
C TYR A 353 8.48 41.48 -86.31
N THR A 354 8.71 40.18 -86.05
CA THR A 354 9.01 39.21 -87.12
C THR A 354 7.84 38.93 -88.07
N LEU A 355 6.60 39.01 -87.59
CA LEU A 355 5.40 38.82 -88.42
C LEU A 355 5.12 40.01 -89.35
N GLY A 356 5.66 41.19 -89.03
CA GLY A 356 5.48 42.39 -89.81
C GLY A 356 4.08 43.01 -89.64
N PRO A 357 3.70 43.96 -90.51
CA PRO A 357 2.43 44.67 -90.40
C PRO A 357 1.23 43.74 -90.67
N GLU A 358 0.29 43.68 -89.71
CA GLU A 358 -0.92 42.84 -89.78
C GLU A 358 -1.85 43.17 -90.96
N LYS A 359 -1.78 44.38 -91.50
CA LYS A 359 -2.61 44.84 -92.62
C LYS A 359 -1.74 45.47 -93.70
N SER A 360 -2.04 45.16 -94.96
CA SER A 360 -1.37 45.75 -96.13
C SER A 360 -1.56 47.27 -96.24
N THR A 361 -2.56 47.83 -95.56
CA THR A 361 -2.79 49.28 -95.42
C THR A 361 -1.75 49.98 -94.55
N ASN A 362 -1.04 49.24 -93.69
CA ASN A 362 -0.03 49.78 -92.80
C ASN A 362 1.36 49.85 -93.46
N LEU A 363 1.51 49.25 -94.64
CA LEU A 363 2.72 49.35 -95.45
C LEU A 363 2.72 50.70 -96.18
N PHE A 364 3.85 51.39 -96.16
CA PHE A 364 4.02 52.58 -97.00
C PHE A 364 3.91 52.20 -98.48
N THR A 365 3.58 53.16 -99.35
CA THR A 365 3.54 52.95 -100.81
C THR A 365 4.86 52.37 -101.34
N TYR A 366 5.98 52.64 -100.66
CA TYR A 366 7.31 52.12 -100.99
C TYR A 366 7.64 50.71 -100.46
N GLU A 367 6.73 50.09 -99.70
CA GLU A 367 6.89 48.75 -99.10
C GLU A 367 5.91 47.70 -99.67
N ARG A 368 4.85 48.12 -100.36
CA ARG A 368 3.84 47.20 -100.94
C ARG A 368 4.42 46.34 -102.06
N LEU A 369 4.16 45.03 -102.02
CA LEU A 369 4.61 44.08 -103.03
C LEU A 369 3.77 44.13 -104.33
N ASP A 370 2.58 44.73 -104.27
CA ASP A 370 1.60 44.85 -105.37
C ASP A 370 2.01 45.85 -106.48
N ARG A 371 3.22 46.43 -106.39
CA ARG A 371 3.70 47.41 -107.35
C ARG A 371 4.08 46.73 -108.67
N PRO A 372 3.76 47.33 -109.83
CA PRO A 372 4.02 46.72 -111.14
C PRO A 372 5.48 46.28 -111.31
N ILE A 373 6.41 47.10 -110.81
CA ILE A 373 7.85 46.85 -110.88
C ILE A 373 8.29 45.64 -110.03
N VAL A 374 7.69 45.44 -108.84
CA VAL A 374 8.01 44.34 -107.92
C VAL A 374 7.38 43.01 -108.39
N SER A 375 6.20 43.07 -109.00
CA SER A 375 5.51 41.89 -109.56
C SER A 375 6.30 41.22 -110.69
N ASN A 376 7.11 41.98 -111.43
CA ASN A 376 7.99 41.45 -112.47
C ASN A 376 9.22 40.75 -111.86
N PHE A 377 9.76 41.26 -110.74
CA PHE A 377 10.88 40.63 -110.04
C PHE A 377 10.47 39.32 -109.33
N GLN A 378 9.28 39.26 -108.72
CA GLN A 378 8.78 38.05 -108.04
C GLN A 378 8.57 36.82 -108.94
N LYS A 379 8.45 37.01 -110.26
CA LYS A 379 8.29 35.91 -111.24
C LYS A 379 9.60 35.18 -111.54
N HIS A 380 10.75 35.68 -111.09
CA HIS A 380 12.04 35.01 -111.30
C HIS A 380 12.28 33.92 -110.23
N PRO A 381 12.72 32.70 -110.63
CA PRO A 381 12.93 31.58 -109.70
C PRO A 381 14.08 31.81 -108.68
N GLY A 382 14.86 32.89 -108.81
CA GLY A 382 15.91 33.31 -107.87
C GLY A 382 15.43 34.18 -106.70
N ASN A 383 14.15 34.53 -106.62
CA ASN A 383 13.61 35.38 -105.54
C ASN A 383 13.18 34.63 -104.27
N GLN A 384 13.50 33.33 -104.17
CA GLN A 384 13.54 32.63 -102.88
C GLN A 384 14.82 33.04 -102.16
N LEU A 385 14.81 34.27 -101.62
CA LEU A 385 15.90 34.79 -100.82
C LEU A 385 16.15 33.82 -99.65
N PRO A 386 17.35 33.24 -99.50
CA PRO A 386 17.71 32.38 -98.36
C PRO A 386 17.38 33.07 -97.03
N GLU A 387 17.55 34.39 -96.98
CA GLU A 387 17.27 35.25 -95.83
C GLU A 387 15.79 35.19 -95.42
N ALA A 388 14.86 35.11 -96.37
CA ALA A 388 13.44 35.00 -96.06
C ALA A 388 13.08 33.63 -95.47
N GLN A 389 13.75 32.56 -95.93
CA GLN A 389 13.61 31.23 -95.34
C GLN A 389 14.20 31.17 -93.93
N GLU A 390 15.32 31.84 -93.68
CA GLU A 390 15.91 31.96 -92.35
C GLU A 390 15.04 32.77 -91.38
N ILE A 391 14.41 33.85 -91.84
CA ILE A 391 13.44 34.61 -91.04
C ILE A 391 12.22 33.76 -90.70
N SER A 392 11.69 32.99 -91.66
CA SER A 392 10.56 32.07 -91.41
C SER A 392 10.94 31.01 -90.37
N LYS A 393 12.12 30.37 -90.52
CA LYS A 393 12.63 29.40 -89.55
C LYS A 393 12.84 30.03 -88.17
N GLY A 394 13.37 31.25 -88.11
CA GLY A 394 13.54 32.00 -86.87
C GLY A 394 12.21 32.32 -86.19
N SER A 395 11.19 32.69 -86.98
CA SER A 395 9.82 32.93 -86.49
C SER A 395 9.20 31.65 -85.91
N ASP A 396 9.34 30.51 -86.57
CA ASP A 396 8.86 29.21 -86.09
C ASP A 396 9.56 28.78 -84.79
N LEU A 397 10.88 29.00 -84.70
CA LEU A 397 11.64 28.74 -83.47
C LEU A 397 11.19 29.65 -82.32
N LEU A 398 10.91 30.92 -82.60
CA LEU A 398 10.42 31.87 -81.60
C LEU A 398 9.01 31.52 -81.13
N ASN A 399 8.12 31.12 -82.03
CA ASN A 399 6.77 30.66 -81.70
C ASN A 399 6.81 29.39 -80.82
N ASN A 400 7.66 28.41 -81.18
CA ASN A 400 7.89 27.23 -80.35
C ASN A 400 8.44 27.58 -78.95
N SER A 401 9.33 28.57 -78.87
CA SER A 401 9.87 29.07 -77.60
C SER A 401 8.78 29.74 -76.75
N LEU A 402 7.88 30.52 -77.36
CA LEU A 402 6.74 31.14 -76.69
C LEU A 402 5.77 30.10 -76.10
N VAL A 403 5.42 29.07 -76.87
CA VAL A 403 4.55 27.98 -76.39
C VAL A 403 5.19 27.25 -75.21
N LYS A 404 6.49 26.95 -75.28
CA LYS A 404 7.22 26.33 -74.16
C LYS A 404 7.28 27.25 -72.94
N SER A 405 7.53 28.55 -73.13
CA SER A 405 7.55 29.54 -72.05
C SER A 405 6.19 29.62 -71.35
N GLU A 406 5.09 29.59 -72.11
CA GLU A 406 3.75 29.58 -71.56
C GLU A 406 3.48 28.32 -70.72
N GLN A 407 3.90 27.15 -71.21
CA GLN A 407 3.81 25.90 -70.47
C GLN A 407 4.61 25.97 -69.15
N HIS A 408 5.85 26.48 -69.18
CA HIS A 408 6.65 26.66 -67.98
C HIS A 408 5.99 27.61 -66.98
N ILE A 409 5.41 28.72 -67.43
CA ILE A 409 4.68 29.66 -66.57
C ILE A 409 3.46 28.99 -65.93
N ARG A 410 2.70 28.19 -66.70
CA ARG A 410 1.58 27.41 -66.16
C ARG A 410 2.06 26.44 -65.08
N THR A 411 3.16 25.74 -65.31
CA THR A 411 3.77 24.83 -64.33
C THR A 411 4.21 25.57 -63.07
N LEU A 412 4.90 26.71 -63.19
CA LEU A 412 5.31 27.55 -62.05
C LEU A 412 4.10 28.02 -61.22
N LYS A 413 2.97 28.38 -61.87
CA LYS A 413 1.73 28.75 -61.17
C LYS A 413 1.14 27.58 -60.39
N VAL A 414 1.12 26.38 -60.97
CA VAL A 414 0.62 25.17 -60.29
C VAL A 414 1.51 24.81 -59.10
N ILE A 415 2.83 24.84 -59.28
CA ILE A 415 3.82 24.59 -58.23
C ILE A 415 3.66 25.61 -57.10
N GLY A 416 3.51 26.90 -57.42
CA GLY A 416 3.33 27.95 -56.42
C GLY A 416 2.09 27.73 -55.55
N LYS A 417 0.94 27.43 -56.16
CA LYS A 417 -0.29 27.09 -55.42
C LYS A 417 -0.09 25.88 -54.51
N LYS A 418 0.63 24.85 -54.99
CA LYS A 418 0.92 23.65 -54.19
C LYS A 418 1.86 23.96 -53.02
N MET A 419 2.89 24.78 -53.24
CA MET A 419 3.80 25.21 -52.17
C MET A 419 3.08 26.03 -51.10
N ASP A 420 2.21 26.97 -51.49
CA ASP A 420 1.43 27.77 -50.54
C ASP A 420 0.46 26.91 -49.73
N GLN A 421 -0.19 25.94 -50.37
CA GLN A 421 -1.07 24.99 -49.68
C GLN A 421 -0.29 24.14 -48.68
N ASN A 422 0.85 23.59 -49.10
CA ASN A 422 1.73 22.81 -48.23
C ASN A 422 2.26 23.65 -47.06
N ALA A 423 2.60 24.92 -47.27
CA ALA A 423 3.07 25.81 -46.21
C ALA A 423 2.00 26.02 -45.14
N LYS A 424 0.75 26.29 -45.54
CA LYS A 424 -0.41 26.43 -44.63
C LYS A 424 -0.70 25.15 -43.85
N GLU A 425 -0.65 24.00 -44.52
CA GLU A 425 -0.86 22.70 -43.88
C GLU A 425 0.22 22.42 -42.82
N LYS A 426 1.47 22.78 -43.10
CA LYS A 426 2.58 22.65 -42.13
C LYS A 426 2.46 23.63 -40.96
N GLU A 427 1.98 24.85 -41.19
CA GLU A 427 1.68 25.81 -40.11
C GLU A 427 0.57 25.30 -39.19
N PHE A 428 -0.52 24.77 -39.78
CA PHE A 428 -1.60 24.15 -39.02
C PHE A 428 -1.09 22.98 -38.18
N GLN A 429 -0.29 22.10 -38.79
CA GLN A 429 0.31 20.98 -38.07
C GLN A 429 1.20 21.43 -36.91
N HIS A 430 2.07 22.41 -37.14
CA HIS A 430 2.91 22.98 -36.10
C HIS A 430 2.07 23.51 -34.92
N SER A 431 0.97 24.20 -35.21
CA SER A 431 0.03 24.67 -34.20
C SER A 431 -0.63 23.51 -33.42
N LEU A 432 -1.08 22.48 -34.15
CA LEU A 432 -1.68 21.28 -33.57
C LEU A 432 -0.71 20.55 -32.64
N ASP A 433 0.50 20.20 -33.11
CA ASP A 433 1.50 19.49 -32.31
C ASP A 433 1.94 20.32 -31.08
N THR A 434 2.06 21.64 -31.23
CA THR A 434 2.37 22.55 -30.11
C THR A 434 1.25 22.56 -29.07
N SER A 435 -0.01 22.60 -29.52
CA SER A 435 -1.18 22.55 -28.62
C SER A 435 -1.26 21.22 -27.87
N LEU A 436 -0.94 20.10 -28.55
CA LEU A 436 -0.92 18.77 -27.95
C LEU A 436 0.18 18.64 -26.91
N LEU A 437 1.40 19.09 -27.23
CA LEU A 437 2.51 19.07 -26.28
C LEU A 437 2.19 19.90 -25.03
N ARG A 438 1.59 21.10 -25.21
CA ARG A 438 1.13 21.93 -24.09
C ARG A 438 0.07 21.20 -23.26
N ARG A 439 -0.96 20.66 -23.91
CA ARG A 439 -2.06 19.95 -23.24
C ARG A 439 -1.56 18.74 -22.45
N ARG A 440 -0.63 17.97 -23.01
CA ARG A 440 0.03 16.84 -22.32
C ARG A 440 0.75 17.30 -21.06
N ARG A 441 1.49 18.41 -21.13
CA ARG A 441 2.19 18.97 -19.97
C ARG A 441 1.24 19.45 -18.89
N GLU A 442 0.17 20.15 -19.25
CA GLU A 442 -0.88 20.60 -18.31
C GLU A 442 -1.55 19.41 -17.61
N LEU A 443 -1.92 18.38 -18.37
CA LEU A 443 -2.59 17.21 -17.82
C LEU A 443 -1.64 16.30 -17.03
N ALA A 444 -0.33 16.35 -17.28
CA ALA A 444 0.68 15.57 -16.55
C ALA A 444 0.89 16.02 -15.09
N ASP A 445 0.29 17.13 -14.65
CA ASP A 445 0.45 17.66 -13.29
C ASP A 445 -0.04 16.72 -12.18
N HIS A 446 -0.89 15.75 -12.52
CA HIS A 446 -1.31 14.71 -11.58
C HIS A 446 -0.15 13.80 -11.11
N ARG A 447 0.99 13.77 -11.80
CA ARG A 447 2.16 12.92 -11.48
C ARG A 447 3.04 13.44 -10.33
N TRP A 448 2.80 14.67 -9.84
CA TRP A 448 3.64 15.31 -8.80
C TRP A 448 3.12 15.12 -7.37
N VAL A 449 1.93 14.55 -7.22
CA VAL A 449 1.34 14.20 -5.92
C VAL A 449 2.06 13.03 -5.19
N PRO A 450 2.83 12.11 -5.82
CA PRO A 450 3.40 10.98 -5.11
C PRO A 450 4.64 11.26 -4.24
N GLU A 451 5.28 12.43 -4.36
CA GLU A 451 6.55 12.68 -3.66
C GLU A 451 6.45 12.68 -2.13
N LYS A 452 5.23 12.80 -1.59
CA LYS A 452 4.96 12.63 -0.16
C LYS A 452 5.14 11.18 0.32
N TYR A 453 5.25 10.20 -0.57
CA TYR A 453 5.17 8.76 -0.25
C TYR A 453 6.50 7.99 -0.33
N VAL A 454 7.55 8.57 -0.92
CA VAL A 454 8.88 7.92 -1.03
C VAL A 454 9.82 8.32 0.12
N LYS A 455 9.55 9.42 0.83
CA LYS A 455 10.42 9.96 1.89
C LYS A 455 10.06 9.53 3.32
N LYS A 456 9.20 8.51 3.52
CA LYS A 456 8.87 7.99 4.86
C LYS A 456 9.00 6.47 4.97
#